data_AF-T0QTJ2-F1
#
_entry.id   AF-T0QTJ2-F1
#
_cell.length_a   1.000
_cell.length_b   1.000
_cell.length_c   1.000
_cell.angle_alpha   90.00
_cell.angle_beta   90.00
_cell.angle_gamma   90.00
#
_symmetry.space_group_name_H-M   'P 1'
#
loop_
_entity.id
_entity.type
_entity.pdbx_description
1 polymer ?
#
loop_
_entity_poly.entity_id
_entity_poly.type
_entity_poly.pdbx_seq_one_letter_code
_entity_poly.pdbx_strand_id
1 'polypeptide(L)'
;MVRLATMLLSLASAVYSQAPLQFSTPMPYVLTLNGSGPVTQIISRPRATSLSVHIASMRLPPGATLTIGTEDGRDKVVYTGDLDDVDSAVFTQPRLLLNYSSPTYSTGSSAPIVTIDTYFAGGANAGGLESICSTAGYASVGVACLYADAAKTAVSRAVARLVIRGKSLCTG
;
A
#
# COMPACT_ATOMS: atom_id res chain seq x y z
N MET A 1 -20.56 24.01 -62.66
CA MET A 1 -21.09 23.84 -61.29
C MET A 1 -21.37 22.36 -61.07
N VAL A 2 -20.73 21.73 -60.09
CA VAL A 2 -21.28 20.79 -59.09
C VAL A 2 -20.08 20.14 -58.38
N ARG A 3 -20.01 20.42 -57.08
CA ARG A 3 -19.08 19.85 -56.08
C ARG A 3 -19.52 18.42 -55.75
N LEU A 4 -18.62 17.55 -55.29
CA LEU A 4 -18.93 16.49 -54.30
C LEU A 4 -17.57 15.99 -53.74
N ALA A 5 -17.07 16.60 -52.66
CA ALA A 5 -17.34 16.25 -51.26
C ALA A 5 -16.67 14.93 -50.84
N THR A 6 -15.42 15.07 -50.40
CA THR A 6 -14.65 14.17 -49.54
C THR A 6 -15.44 13.81 -48.29
N MET A 7 -15.51 12.52 -47.93
CA MET A 7 -15.93 12.10 -46.60
C MET A 7 -15.03 10.95 -46.13
N LEU A 8 -13.98 11.30 -45.39
CA LEU A 8 -13.20 10.35 -44.60
C LEU A 8 -14.07 9.88 -43.43
N LEU A 9 -14.33 8.57 -43.36
CA LEU A 9 -14.87 7.92 -42.17
C LEU A 9 -13.77 7.87 -41.09
N SER A 10 -13.86 8.76 -40.12
CA SER A 10 -13.06 8.68 -38.88
C SER A 10 -13.67 7.59 -37.99
N LEU A 11 -13.03 6.42 -37.94
CA LEU A 11 -13.29 5.42 -36.90
C LEU A 11 -12.80 5.98 -35.56
N ALA A 12 -13.71 6.58 -34.79
CA ALA A 12 -13.47 6.92 -33.40
C ALA A 12 -13.47 5.62 -32.58
N SER A 13 -12.29 5.04 -32.36
CA SER A 13 -12.11 3.98 -31.37
C SER A 13 -12.47 4.54 -30.00
N ALA A 14 -13.63 4.16 -29.47
CA ALA A 14 -13.99 4.43 -28.09
C ALA A 14 -13.04 3.64 -27.17
N VAL A 15 -11.98 4.31 -26.72
CA VAL A 15 -11.15 3.79 -25.63
C VAL A 15 -12.02 3.87 -24.37
N TYR A 16 -12.64 2.76 -24.00
CA TYR A 16 -13.26 2.62 -22.69
C TYR A 16 -12.19 2.80 -21.63
N SER A 17 -12.19 3.95 -20.96
CA SER A 17 -11.41 4.17 -19.73
C SER A 17 -11.99 3.23 -18.67
N GLN A 18 -11.35 2.08 -18.46
CA GLN A 18 -11.73 1.18 -17.38
C GLN A 18 -11.32 1.83 -16.05
N ALA A 19 -12.27 1.97 -15.13
CA ALA A 19 -11.98 2.43 -13.79
C ALA A 19 -11.00 1.43 -13.14
N PRO A 20 -9.93 1.90 -12.48
CA PRO A 20 -8.96 1.02 -11.87
C PRO A 20 -9.62 0.19 -10.77
N LEU A 21 -9.32 -1.10 -10.75
CA LEU A 21 -9.80 -2.00 -9.70
C LEU A 21 -9.15 -1.63 -8.36
N GLN A 22 -9.99 -1.40 -7.35
CA GLN A 22 -9.55 -1.00 -6.02
C GLN A 22 -9.37 -2.23 -5.14
N PHE A 23 -8.13 -2.71 -5.01
CA PHE A 23 -7.79 -3.89 -4.21
C PHE A 23 -7.96 -3.68 -2.70
N SER A 24 -7.86 -2.44 -2.25
CA SER A 24 -8.05 -2.09 -0.85
C SER A 24 -8.61 -0.68 -0.72
N THR A 25 -9.47 -0.49 0.26
CA THR A 25 -10.03 0.82 0.59
C THR A 25 -9.23 1.45 1.72
N PRO A 26 -8.67 2.65 1.53
CA PRO A 26 -8.02 3.39 2.61
C PRO A 26 -9.08 3.79 3.65
N MET A 27 -8.73 3.60 4.92
CA MET A 27 -9.56 3.96 6.06
C MET A 27 -8.77 4.89 6.95
N PRO A 28 -9.27 6.12 7.21
CA PRO A 28 -8.63 7.03 8.16
C PRO A 28 -8.44 6.34 9.50
N TYR A 29 -7.27 6.53 10.08
CA TYR A 29 -6.89 5.99 11.37
C TYR A 29 -5.97 6.96 12.08
N VAL A 30 -5.85 6.89 13.41
CA VAL A 30 -4.85 7.68 14.12
C VAL A 30 -4.35 6.85 15.29
N LEU A 31 -3.08 6.46 15.22
CA LEU A 31 -2.35 5.90 16.34
C LEU A 31 -1.03 6.64 16.46
N THR A 32 -0.82 7.27 17.62
CA THR A 32 0.43 7.92 17.98
C THR A 32 1.02 7.27 19.22
N LEU A 33 2.29 6.90 19.15
CA LEU A 33 3.04 6.33 20.28
C LEU A 33 4.14 7.31 20.66
N ASN A 34 4.33 7.59 21.94
CA ASN A 34 5.37 8.50 22.44
C ASN A 34 6.54 7.78 23.13
N GLY A 35 6.52 6.43 23.16
CA GLY A 35 7.56 5.62 23.78
C GLY A 35 7.52 5.55 25.30
N SER A 36 6.42 5.98 25.93
CA SER A 36 6.26 5.98 27.39
C SER A 36 6.01 4.60 28.02
N GLY A 37 5.64 3.61 27.21
CA GLY A 37 5.39 2.25 27.67
C GLY A 37 5.20 1.28 26.50
N PRO A 38 5.09 -0.03 26.77
CA PRO A 38 4.70 -1.01 25.77
C PRO A 38 3.26 -0.72 25.32
N VAL A 39 2.97 -0.97 24.05
CA VAL A 39 1.62 -0.80 23.49
C VAL A 39 1.23 -2.02 22.70
N THR A 40 0.02 -2.50 22.94
CA THR A 40 -0.65 -3.50 22.12
C THR A 40 -1.96 -2.91 21.60
N GLN A 41 -2.09 -2.84 20.28
CA GLN A 41 -3.27 -2.30 19.62
C GLN A 41 -3.77 -3.30 18.58
N ILE A 42 -5.10 -3.46 18.51
CA ILE A 42 -5.75 -4.27 17.49
C ILE A 42 -6.42 -3.35 16.48
N ILE A 43 -6.18 -3.61 15.21
CA ILE A 43 -6.96 -3.04 14.10
C ILE A 43 -7.85 -4.16 13.58
N SER A 44 -9.16 -3.91 13.48
CA SER A 44 -10.14 -4.91 13.06
C SER A 44 -11.09 -4.32 12.04
N ARG A 45 -11.29 -5.04 10.95
CA ARG A 45 -12.33 -4.74 9.96
C ARG A 45 -13.11 -6.00 9.63
N PRO A 46 -14.33 -6.14 10.16
CA PRO A 46 -15.20 -7.26 9.79
C PRO A 46 -15.37 -7.31 8.27
N ARG A 47 -15.24 -8.51 7.70
CA ARG A 47 -15.34 -8.80 6.26
C ARG A 47 -14.16 -8.34 5.38
N ALA A 48 -13.11 -7.74 5.96
CA ALA A 48 -11.86 -7.58 5.21
C ALA A 48 -11.22 -8.95 4.98
N THR A 49 -10.70 -9.17 3.77
CA THR A 49 -9.90 -10.36 3.45
C THR A 49 -8.42 -10.15 3.74
N SER A 50 -7.99 -8.89 3.80
CA SER A 50 -6.66 -8.50 4.18
C SER A 50 -6.62 -7.10 4.80
N LEU A 51 -5.55 -6.83 5.55
CA LEU A 51 -5.26 -5.54 6.15
C LEU A 51 -3.77 -5.18 5.98
N SER A 52 -3.50 -3.89 5.80
CA SER A 52 -2.17 -3.28 5.94
C SER A 52 -2.32 -1.89 6.58
N VAL A 53 -1.22 -1.28 7.01
CA VAL A 53 -1.22 0.06 7.63
C VAL A 53 -0.24 0.98 6.95
N HIS A 54 -0.55 2.27 6.95
CA HIS A 54 0.38 3.33 6.56
C HIS A 54 1.07 3.89 7.80
N ILE A 55 2.39 3.77 7.83
CA ILE A 55 3.27 4.36 8.84
C ILE A 55 3.71 5.72 8.29
N ALA A 56 3.04 6.78 8.76
CA ALA A 56 3.35 8.14 8.38
C ALA A 56 4.76 8.53 8.83
N SER A 57 5.11 8.18 10.07
CA SER A 57 6.47 8.37 10.59
C SER A 57 6.79 7.39 11.71
N MET A 58 8.05 7.01 11.81
CA MET A 58 8.57 6.14 12.86
C MET A 58 10.01 6.52 13.18
N ARG A 59 10.31 6.72 14.46
CA ARG A 59 11.62 7.07 15.01
C ARG A 59 11.86 6.23 16.26
N LEU A 60 12.23 4.98 16.09
CA LEU A 60 12.38 4.05 17.22
C LEU A 60 13.76 4.20 17.87
N PRO A 61 13.84 4.28 19.22
CA PRO A 61 15.12 4.25 19.89
C PRO A 61 15.84 2.90 19.69
N PRO A 62 17.16 2.85 19.91
CA PRO A 62 17.93 1.61 19.74
C PRO A 62 17.35 0.45 20.54
N GLY A 63 17.12 -0.68 19.84
CA GLY A 63 16.55 -1.90 20.42
C GLY A 63 15.02 -1.90 20.55
N ALA A 64 14.33 -0.79 20.29
CA ALA A 64 12.89 -0.77 20.22
C ALA A 64 12.37 -1.32 18.89
N THR A 65 11.17 -1.88 18.95
CA THR A 65 10.53 -2.56 17.82
C THR A 65 9.06 -2.21 17.74
N LEU A 66 8.58 -2.01 16.52
CA LEU A 66 7.15 -2.05 16.19
C LEU A 66 6.90 -3.35 15.42
N THR A 67 6.13 -4.26 15.99
CA THR A 67 5.71 -5.49 15.31
C THR A 67 4.28 -5.32 14.81
N ILE A 68 4.06 -5.62 13.54
CA ILE A 68 2.73 -5.67 12.93
C ILE A 68 2.52 -7.07 12.42
N GLY A 69 1.42 -7.71 12.79
CA GLY A 69 1.17 -9.08 12.39
C GLY A 69 -0.26 -9.51 12.61
N THR A 70 -0.51 -10.79 12.33
CA THR A 70 -1.78 -11.45 12.61
C THR A 70 -1.92 -11.71 14.10
N GLU A 71 -3.16 -11.74 14.60
CA GLU A 71 -3.44 -11.95 16.02
C GLU A 71 -2.99 -13.35 16.50
N ASP A 72 -2.99 -14.33 15.60
CA ASP A 72 -2.48 -15.68 15.85
C ASP A 72 -0.94 -15.80 15.77
N GLY A 73 -0.25 -14.71 15.43
CA GLY A 73 1.21 -14.64 15.37
C GLY A 73 1.87 -15.43 14.24
N ARG A 74 1.10 -16.00 13.30
CA ARG A 74 1.64 -16.78 12.17
C ARG A 74 2.38 -15.92 11.16
N ASP A 75 1.85 -14.73 10.86
CA ASP A 75 2.48 -13.77 9.97
C ASP A 75 2.76 -12.47 10.72
N LYS A 76 4.01 -12.00 10.69
CA LYS A 76 4.39 -10.74 11.31
C LYS A 76 5.63 -10.14 10.65
N VAL A 77 5.71 -8.82 10.70
CA VAL A 77 6.89 -8.04 10.34
C VAL A 77 7.32 -7.23 11.55
N VAL A 78 8.63 -7.22 11.80
CA VAL A 78 9.25 -6.45 12.87
C VAL A 78 9.96 -5.26 12.23
N TYR A 79 9.53 -4.06 12.60
CA TYR A 79 10.11 -2.79 12.18
C TYR A 79 11.03 -2.24 13.26
N THR A 80 12.15 -1.67 12.84
CA THR A 80 13.20 -1.10 13.68
C THR A 80 13.72 0.21 13.09
N GLY A 81 14.28 1.07 13.92
CA GLY A 81 14.91 2.32 13.47
C GLY A 81 13.91 3.35 12.95
N ASP A 82 14.28 4.02 11.87
CA ASP A 82 13.53 5.17 11.35
C ASP A 82 12.86 4.83 10.01
N LEU A 83 11.57 5.16 9.90
CA LEU A 83 10.79 5.05 8.67
C LEU A 83 9.95 6.32 8.47
N ASP A 84 9.67 6.63 7.21
CA ASP A 84 8.88 7.80 6.82
C ASP A 84 8.07 7.44 5.57
N ASP A 85 6.76 7.65 5.61
CA ASP A 85 5.84 7.40 4.48
C ASP A 85 5.96 5.97 3.90
N VAL A 86 5.69 4.97 4.77
CA VAL A 86 5.83 3.54 4.46
C VAL A 86 4.56 2.76 4.75
N ASP A 87 4.09 2.02 3.75
CA ASP A 87 3.05 1.00 3.94
C ASP A 87 3.63 -0.29 4.50
N SER A 88 2.90 -0.94 5.41
CA SER A 88 3.26 -2.23 5.94
C SER A 88 3.11 -3.34 4.90
N ALA A 89 3.59 -4.54 5.25
CA ALA A 89 3.16 -5.75 4.55
C ALA A 89 1.63 -5.91 4.62
N VAL A 90 1.08 -6.66 3.65
CA VAL A 90 -0.34 -7.04 3.63
C VAL A 90 -0.49 -8.36 4.37
N PHE A 91 -1.40 -8.39 5.34
CA PHE A 91 -1.72 -9.62 6.07
C PHE A 91 -3.12 -10.09 5.71
N THR A 92 -3.25 -11.35 5.34
CA THR A 92 -4.51 -11.95 4.85
C THR A 92 -5.42 -12.36 6.01
N GLN A 93 -5.72 -11.40 6.90
CA GLN A 93 -6.62 -11.57 8.02
C GLN A 93 -7.46 -10.30 8.24
N PRO A 94 -8.68 -10.42 8.79
CA PRO A 94 -9.53 -9.27 9.09
C PRO A 94 -9.10 -8.49 10.34
N ARG A 95 -8.02 -8.92 11.01
CA ARG A 95 -7.50 -8.34 12.25
C ARG A 95 -5.98 -8.32 12.23
N LEU A 96 -5.41 -7.18 12.62
CA LEU A 96 -3.99 -6.99 12.86
C LEU A 96 -3.73 -6.72 14.34
N LEU A 97 -2.59 -7.21 14.81
CA LEU A 97 -2.00 -6.89 16.08
C LEU A 97 -0.77 -6.00 15.85
N LEU A 98 -0.76 -4.84 16.48
CA LEU A 98 0.36 -3.91 16.51
C LEU A 98 0.94 -3.93 17.92
N ASN A 99 2.23 -4.23 18.03
CA ASN A 99 2.95 -4.30 19.29
C ASN A 99 4.17 -3.40 19.25
N TYR A 100 4.22 -2.40 20.12
CA TYR A 100 5.43 -1.64 20.39
C TYR A 100 6.07 -2.12 21.68
N SER A 101 7.38 -2.36 21.63
CA SER A 101 8.20 -2.69 22.78
C SER A 101 9.56 -2.02 22.68
N SER A 102 10.11 -1.65 23.83
CA SER A 102 11.45 -1.06 23.93
C SER A 102 12.19 -1.63 25.14
N PRO A 103 13.54 -1.75 25.09
CA PRO A 103 14.34 -2.07 26.26
C PRO A 103 14.21 -1.02 27.36
N THR A 104 13.97 0.24 26.97
CA THR A 104 13.77 1.37 27.88
C THR A 104 12.60 2.23 27.43
N TYR A 105 11.81 2.72 28.39
CA TYR A 105 10.67 3.60 28.12
C TYR A 105 10.95 4.99 28.69
N SER A 106 10.65 6.02 27.91
CA SER A 106 10.85 7.41 28.32
C SER A 106 9.53 7.99 28.81
N THR A 107 9.44 8.31 30.09
CA THR A 107 8.19 8.77 30.72
C THR A 107 7.93 10.28 30.55
N GLY A 108 8.68 10.98 29.68
CA GLY A 108 8.60 12.44 29.55
C GLY A 108 8.53 13.00 28.12
N SER A 109 8.54 12.16 27.08
CA SER A 109 8.42 12.65 25.71
C SER A 109 6.96 12.85 25.31
N SER A 110 6.59 14.07 24.93
CA SER A 110 5.31 14.36 24.28
C SER A 110 5.35 14.17 22.75
N ALA A 111 6.55 14.09 22.17
CA ALA A 111 6.72 13.90 20.74
C ALA A 111 6.39 12.45 20.34
N PRO A 112 5.57 12.23 19.29
CA PRO A 112 5.28 10.89 18.81
C PRO A 112 6.53 10.30 18.14
N ILE A 113 6.88 9.08 18.56
CA ILE A 113 7.92 8.24 17.95
C ILE A 113 7.35 7.28 16.89
N VAL A 114 6.03 7.06 16.88
CA VAL A 114 5.33 6.32 15.83
C VAL A 114 4.03 7.05 15.52
N THR A 115 3.74 7.24 14.25
CA THR A 115 2.47 7.77 13.76
C THR A 115 1.95 6.86 12.65
N ILE A 116 0.74 6.32 12.83
CA ILE A 116 0.00 5.58 11.82
C ILE A 116 -1.31 6.31 11.58
N ASP A 117 -1.56 6.71 10.34
CA ASP A 117 -2.68 7.59 9.97
C ASP A 117 -3.74 6.92 9.08
N THR A 118 -3.45 5.72 8.58
CA THR A 118 -4.31 5.02 7.64
C THR A 118 -4.14 3.51 7.83
N TYR A 119 -5.23 2.77 7.70
CA TYR A 119 -5.15 1.35 7.38
C TYR A 119 -5.89 1.07 6.07
N PHE A 120 -5.44 0.06 5.33
CA PHE A 120 -6.07 -0.36 4.08
C PHE A 120 -6.80 -1.67 4.32
N ALA A 121 -8.07 -1.72 3.91
CA ALA A 121 -8.88 -2.93 3.99
C ALA A 121 -9.07 -3.53 2.61
N GLY A 122 -8.50 -4.72 2.39
CA GLY A 122 -8.75 -5.51 1.20
C GLY A 122 -10.10 -6.21 1.27
N GLY A 123 -10.77 -6.31 0.12
CA GLY A 123 -12.03 -7.04 -0.03
C GLY A 123 -11.90 -8.13 -1.09
N ALA A 124 -12.80 -9.12 -1.06
CA ALA A 124 -12.96 -10.04 -2.18
C ALA A 124 -13.47 -9.24 -3.38
N ASN A 125 -12.64 -9.08 -4.41
CA ASN A 125 -13.01 -8.32 -5.59
C ASN A 125 -14.14 -9.01 -6.38
N ALA A 126 -15.12 -8.21 -6.78
CA ALA A 126 -16.21 -8.59 -7.67
C ALA A 126 -15.73 -8.66 -9.13
N GLY A 127 -14.99 -9.72 -9.49
CA GLY A 127 -14.85 -10.19 -10.88
C GLY A 127 -14.31 -9.24 -11.96
N GLY A 128 -13.68 -8.10 -11.61
CA GLY A 128 -13.11 -7.15 -12.57
C GLY A 128 -11.66 -7.45 -12.96
N LEU A 129 -11.23 -6.99 -14.14
CA LEU A 129 -9.83 -7.04 -14.57
C LEU A 129 -8.96 -6.19 -13.64
N GLU A 130 -7.82 -6.76 -13.26
CA GLU A 130 -6.88 -6.19 -12.30
C GLU A 130 -6.16 -4.95 -12.88
N SER A 131 -6.28 -3.79 -12.21
CA SER A 131 -5.46 -2.62 -12.53
C SER A 131 -4.43 -2.39 -11.42
N ILE A 132 -3.16 -2.58 -11.74
CA ILE A 132 -2.03 -2.37 -10.82
C ILE A 132 -1.78 -0.87 -10.58
N CYS A 133 -2.40 0.03 -11.35
CA CYS A 133 -2.24 1.47 -11.23
C CYS A 133 -3.59 2.15 -10.96
N SER A 134 -3.73 2.80 -9.80
CA SER A 134 -4.86 3.69 -9.51
C SER A 134 -4.46 5.14 -9.84
N THR A 135 -5.35 5.90 -10.47
CA THR A 135 -5.15 7.33 -10.79
C THR A 135 -5.18 8.22 -9.55
N ALA A 136 -5.62 7.68 -8.42
CA ALA A 136 -5.76 8.37 -7.13
C ALA A 136 -4.58 8.15 -6.18
N GLY A 137 -3.50 7.49 -6.62
CA GLY A 137 -2.28 7.31 -5.82
C GLY A 137 -2.42 6.37 -4.63
N TYR A 138 -3.57 5.71 -4.47
CA TYR A 138 -3.74 4.70 -3.42
C TYR A 138 -3.05 3.41 -3.84
N ALA A 139 -2.07 3.04 -3.02
CA ALA A 139 -1.16 1.92 -3.14
C ALA A 139 -1.90 0.59 -3.33
N SER A 140 -1.97 0.12 -4.58
CA SER A 140 -1.95 -1.30 -4.89
C SER A 140 -0.47 -1.72 -4.86
N VAL A 141 0.09 -2.15 -3.72
CA VAL A 141 1.46 -2.70 -3.73
C VAL A 141 1.43 -4.15 -3.29
N GLY A 142 1.86 -4.99 -4.22
CA GLY A 142 2.15 -6.40 -4.01
C GLY A 142 2.85 -7.02 -5.21
N VAL A 143 3.77 -6.29 -5.88
CA VAL A 143 4.69 -6.95 -6.82
C VAL A 143 6.10 -6.39 -6.61
N ALA A 144 7.01 -7.24 -6.14
CA ALA A 144 8.44 -6.93 -6.14
C ALA A 144 8.90 -6.74 -7.60
N CYS A 145 9.49 -5.59 -7.91
CA CYS A 145 10.03 -5.35 -9.25
C CYS A 145 11.28 -6.22 -9.47
N LEU A 146 11.24 -7.09 -10.49
CA LEU A 146 12.38 -7.92 -10.91
C LEU A 146 13.38 -7.12 -11.75
N TYR A 147 13.78 -5.92 -11.30
CA TYR A 147 14.71 -5.04 -12.02
C TYR A 147 16.09 -5.69 -12.26
N ALA A 148 16.49 -6.62 -11.39
CA ALA A 148 17.76 -7.33 -11.51
C ALA A 148 17.77 -8.39 -12.63
N ASP A 149 16.61 -8.74 -13.19
CA ASP A 149 16.49 -9.76 -14.24
C ASP A 149 16.23 -9.09 -15.59
N ALA A 150 17.32 -8.86 -16.34
CA ALA A 150 17.28 -8.16 -17.62
C ALA A 150 16.40 -8.88 -18.67
N ALA A 151 16.36 -10.22 -18.64
CA ALA A 151 15.54 -11.00 -19.56
C ALA A 151 14.04 -10.79 -19.27
N LYS A 152 13.64 -10.81 -17.99
CA LYS A 152 12.24 -10.55 -17.61
C LYS A 152 11.84 -9.10 -17.79
N THR A 153 12.77 -8.16 -17.58
CA THR A 153 12.54 -6.73 -17.79
C THR A 153 12.26 -6.41 -19.26
N ALA A 154 13.00 -7.02 -20.19
CA ALA A 154 12.81 -6.83 -21.64
C ALA A 154 11.44 -7.31 -22.13
N VAL A 155 10.96 -8.46 -21.62
CA VAL A 155 9.66 -9.03 -22.02
C VAL A 155 8.49 -8.25 -21.40
N SER A 156 8.66 -7.73 -20.18
CA SER A 156 7.62 -6.97 -19.47
C SER A 156 7.35 -5.58 -20.07
N ARG A 157 8.33 -5.00 -20.78
CA ARG A 157 8.23 -3.69 -21.45
C ARG A 157 7.15 -3.64 -22.53
N ALA A 158 6.80 -4.80 -23.10
CA ALA A 158 5.82 -4.91 -24.18
C ALA A 158 4.36 -5.01 -23.71
N VAL A 159 4.10 -5.28 -22.43
CA VAL A 159 2.76 -5.69 -21.96
C VAL A 159 2.11 -4.71 -20.99
N ALA A 160 2.85 -3.94 -20.18
CA ALA A 160 2.28 -2.83 -19.41
C ALA A 160 3.35 -1.90 -18.83
N ARG A 161 3.14 -0.58 -18.90
CA ARG A 161 3.94 0.42 -18.17
C ARG A 161 3.43 0.49 -16.73
N LEU A 162 4.04 -0.29 -15.84
CA LEU A 162 3.75 -0.22 -14.41
C LEU A 162 4.44 1.01 -13.80
N VAL A 163 3.77 1.71 -12.88
CA VAL A 163 4.33 2.87 -12.18
C VAL A 163 4.32 2.63 -10.66
N ILE A 164 5.49 2.67 -10.02
CA ILE A 164 5.68 2.68 -8.56
C ILE A 164 5.00 3.93 -7.99
N ARG A 165 4.05 3.74 -7.06
CA ARG A 165 3.35 4.83 -6.36
C ARG A 165 2.75 5.90 -7.30
N GLY A 166 2.48 5.55 -8.56
CA GLY A 166 2.06 6.52 -9.59
C GLY A 166 3.12 7.59 -9.95
N LYS A 167 4.38 7.44 -9.51
CA LYS A 167 5.46 8.43 -9.65
C LYS A 167 6.68 7.96 -10.46
N SER A 168 7.04 6.67 -10.50
CA SER A 168 8.21 6.20 -11.27
C SER A 168 7.95 4.87 -11.99
N LEU A 169 8.44 4.69 -13.23
CA LEU A 169 8.19 3.47 -14.01
C LEU A 169 8.93 2.25 -13.41
N CYS A 170 8.25 1.12 -13.27
CA CYS A 170 8.88 -0.17 -12.91
C CYS A 170 9.63 -0.80 -14.08
N THR A 171 9.32 -0.38 -15.31
CA THR A 171 10.00 -0.78 -16.54
C THR A 171 10.61 0.48 -17.14
N GLY A 172 11.93 0.62 -17.06
CA GLY A 172 12.67 1.73 -17.70
C GLY A 172 12.39 1.86 -19.18
#